data_AF-A0A820CM76-F1
#
_entry.id   AF-A0A820CM76-F1
#
_cell.length_a   1.000
_cell.length_b   1.000
_cell.length_c   1.000
_cell.angle_alpha   90.00
_cell.angle_beta   90.00
_cell.angle_gamma   90.00
#
_symmetry.space_group_name_H-M   'P 1'
#
loop_
_entity.id
_entity.type
_entity.pdbx_description
1 polymer ?
#
loop_
_entity_poly.entity_id
_entity_poly.type
_entity_poly.pdbx_seq_one_letter_code
_entity_poly.pdbx_strand_id
1 'polypeptide(L)'
;MLKYDDPEYYRYLPSVILQNKSTLFSNLPNIYSFHERLFLRELQQIYANSLLINSCSVGSAIASCFIKRKSNFKLYEQYVLNKSQSEHIWEQYCSGHSFFTKIQLSLGHRLPLDSYLLKPIQRITQYQLLLKEMIKYTRLEQERIHLQDALNVMLNILSYLNNVMHSTQIIGYSVKKNMIKNKNNQI
;
A
#
# COMPACT_ATOMS: atom_id res chain seq x y z
N MET A 1 -21.48 -4.97 -8.45
CA MET A 1 -21.07 -4.48 -9.79
C MET A 1 -21.21 -2.96 -9.75
N LEU A 2 -20.10 -2.24 -9.70
CA LEU A 2 -20.09 -0.78 -9.52
C LEU A 2 -20.48 -0.11 -10.85
N LYS A 3 -21.52 0.73 -10.86
CA LYS A 3 -22.02 1.47 -12.03
C LYS A 3 -21.09 2.66 -12.39
N TYR A 4 -19.83 2.42 -12.77
CA TYR A 4 -18.91 3.49 -13.17
C TYR A 4 -18.42 3.40 -14.62
N ASP A 5 -18.85 2.40 -15.38
CA ASP A 5 -18.60 2.30 -16.82
C ASP A 5 -19.68 3.02 -17.63
N ASP A 6 -20.20 4.15 -17.15
CA ASP A 6 -21.09 5.01 -17.94
C ASP A 6 -20.21 5.95 -18.80
N PRO A 7 -20.21 5.81 -20.14
CA PRO A 7 -19.39 6.62 -21.04
C PRO A 7 -19.63 8.12 -20.90
N GLU A 8 -20.80 8.56 -20.41
CA GLU A 8 -21.11 9.98 -20.23
C GLU A 8 -20.26 10.66 -19.14
N TYR A 9 -19.82 9.92 -18.11
CA TYR A 9 -18.97 10.46 -17.05
C TYR A 9 -17.57 10.86 -17.57
N TYR A 10 -17.06 10.14 -18.56
CA TYR A 10 -15.77 10.44 -19.18
C TYR A 10 -15.81 11.72 -20.01
N ARG A 11 -16.99 12.16 -20.48
CA ARG A 11 -17.16 13.36 -21.29
C ARG A 11 -16.96 14.65 -20.48
N TYR A 12 -17.11 14.59 -19.16
CA TYR A 12 -16.89 15.71 -18.24
C TYR A 12 -15.54 15.65 -17.52
N LEU A 13 -14.73 14.62 -17.80
CA LEU A 13 -13.42 14.46 -17.19
C LEU A 13 -12.41 15.34 -17.97
N PRO A 14 -11.81 16.36 -17.35
CA PRO A 14 -10.81 17.19 -18.01
C PRO A 14 -9.70 16.33 -18.60
N SER A 15 -9.29 16.64 -19.84
CA SER A 15 -8.24 15.91 -20.57
C SER A 15 -6.94 15.79 -19.78
N VAL A 16 -6.59 16.82 -19.01
CA VAL A 16 -5.44 16.84 -18.12
C VAL A 16 -5.54 15.75 -17.03
N ILE A 17 -6.72 15.52 -16.46
CA ILE A 17 -6.92 14.48 -15.45
C ILE A 17 -6.89 13.08 -16.09
N LEU A 18 -7.44 12.93 -17.30
CA LEU A 18 -7.34 11.67 -18.06
C LEU A 18 -5.89 11.27 -18.32
N GLN A 19 -5.08 12.21 -18.81
CA GLN A 19 -3.68 11.98 -19.15
C GLN A 19 -2.82 11.69 -17.90
N ASN A 20 -3.20 12.26 -16.75
CA ASN A 20 -2.48 12.11 -15.49
C ASN A 20 -3.03 11.00 -14.58
N LYS A 21 -4.04 10.24 -15.02
CA LYS A 21 -4.69 9.21 -14.19
C LYS A 21 -3.71 8.18 -13.63
N SER A 22 -2.79 7.69 -14.46
CA SER A 22 -1.78 6.70 -14.04
C SER A 22 -0.87 7.22 -12.94
N THR A 23 -0.50 8.50 -13.00
CA THR A 23 0.32 9.15 -11.96
C THR A 23 -0.50 9.51 -10.73
N LEU A 24 -1.75 9.96 -10.89
CA LEU A 24 -2.62 10.31 -9.76
C LEU A 24 -2.88 9.08 -8.87
N PHE A 25 -3.22 7.94 -9.47
CA PHE A 25 -3.54 6.71 -8.73
C PHE A 25 -2.37 5.73 -8.56
N SER A 26 -1.26 5.92 -9.27
CA SER A 26 -0.11 5.03 -9.23
C SER A 26 -0.49 3.56 -9.44
N ASN A 27 0.16 2.65 -8.72
CA ASN A 27 -0.17 1.23 -8.63
C ASN A 27 -1.21 0.90 -7.54
N LEU A 28 -2.08 1.85 -7.17
CA LEU A 28 -3.17 1.58 -6.21
C LEU A 28 -4.01 0.34 -6.56
N PRO A 29 -4.35 0.06 -7.84
CA PRO A 29 -5.07 -1.16 -8.20
C PRO A 29 -4.29 -2.43 -7.84
N ASN A 30 -2.96 -2.42 -7.92
CA ASN A 30 -2.12 -3.57 -7.55
C ASN A 30 -2.11 -3.76 -6.03
N ILE A 31 -2.00 -2.67 -5.26
CA ILE A 31 -2.11 -2.71 -3.78
C ILE A 31 -3.48 -3.23 -3.38
N TYR A 32 -4.56 -2.69 -3.97
CA TYR A 32 -5.92 -3.15 -3.74
C TYR A 32 -6.07 -4.65 -4.03
N SER A 33 -5.64 -5.11 -5.21
CA SER A 33 -5.73 -6.51 -5.60
C SER A 33 -4.95 -7.44 -4.66
N PHE A 34 -3.78 -7.02 -4.18
CA PHE A 34 -3.02 -7.77 -3.19
C PHE A 34 -3.81 -7.94 -1.89
N HIS A 35 -4.37 -6.84 -1.37
CA HIS A 35 -5.12 -6.87 -0.12
C HIS A 35 -6.42 -7.65 -0.24
N GLU A 36 -7.21 -7.39 -1.28
CA GLU A 36 -8.52 -8.03 -1.49
C GLU A 36 -8.39 -9.54 -1.73
N ARG A 37 -7.47 -9.95 -2.62
CA ARG A 37 -7.44 -11.33 -3.13
C ARG A 37 -6.56 -12.26 -2.31
N LEU A 38 -5.56 -11.73 -1.61
CA LEU A 38 -4.60 -12.55 -0.86
C LEU A 38 -4.61 -12.21 0.63
N PHE A 39 -4.22 -11.00 1.00
CA PHE A 39 -3.90 -10.71 2.39
C PHE A 39 -5.13 -10.75 3.31
N LEU A 40 -6.24 -10.12 2.90
CA LEU A 40 -7.49 -10.15 3.66
C LEU A 40 -8.06 -11.57 3.77
N ARG A 41 -7.97 -12.36 2.70
CA ARG A 41 -8.49 -13.74 2.69
C ARG A 41 -7.73 -14.63 3.67
N GLU A 42 -6.41 -14.53 3.72
CA GLU A 42 -5.60 -15.27 4.69
C GLU A 42 -5.94 -14.85 6.13
N LEU A 43 -6.08 -13.55 6.41
CA LEU A 43 -6.47 -13.07 7.74
C LEU A 43 -7.88 -13.52 8.15
N GLN A 44 -8.84 -13.49 7.22
CA GLN A 44 -10.21 -13.98 7.45
C GLN A 44 -10.23 -15.48 7.74
N GLN A 45 -9.41 -16.27 7.04
CA GLN A 45 -9.30 -17.70 7.27
C GLN A 45 -8.69 -18.00 8.65
N ILE A 46 -7.65 -17.27 9.06
CA ILE A 46 -7.07 -17.40 10.40
C ILE A 46 -8.12 -17.09 11.47
N TYR A 47 -8.88 -16.01 11.29
CA TYR A 47 -9.97 -15.64 12.20
C TYR A 47 -11.05 -16.73 12.26
N ALA A 48 -11.53 -17.22 11.13
CA ALA A 48 -12.52 -18.30 11.08
C ALA A 48 -12.02 -19.57 11.79
N ASN A 49 -10.77 -19.97 11.54
CA ASN A 49 -10.16 -21.13 12.19
C ASN A 49 -10.01 -20.95 13.71
N SER A 50 -9.73 -19.72 14.17
CA SER A 50 -9.65 -19.44 15.62
C SER A 50 -10.98 -19.59 16.35
N LEU A 51 -12.11 -19.42 15.64
CA LEU A 51 -13.44 -19.63 16.21
C LEU A 51 -13.84 -21.11 16.25
N LEU A 52 -13.29 -21.93 15.36
CA LEU A 52 -13.62 -23.35 15.23
C LEU A 52 -12.70 -24.26 16.07
N ILE A 53 -11.44 -23.85 16.27
CA ILE A 53 -10.41 -24.68 16.89
C ILE A 53 -9.85 -23.94 18.12
N ASN A 54 -10.26 -24.39 19.32
CA ASN A 54 -9.86 -23.79 20.61
C ASN A 54 -8.35 -23.84 20.91
N SER A 55 -7.57 -24.59 20.13
CA SER A 55 -6.11 -24.71 20.25
C SER A 55 -5.33 -23.99 19.14
N CYS A 56 -6.01 -23.19 18.31
CA CYS A 56 -5.34 -22.46 17.23
C CYS A 56 -4.42 -21.37 17.79
N SER A 57 -3.14 -21.45 17.46
CA SER A 57 -2.15 -20.42 17.80
C SER A 57 -2.29 -19.21 16.87
N VAL A 58 -3.27 -18.35 17.16
CA VAL A 58 -3.69 -17.24 16.30
C VAL A 58 -2.55 -16.27 16.03
N GLY A 59 -1.76 -15.91 17.06
CA GLY A 59 -0.63 -15.01 16.92
C GLY A 59 0.44 -15.57 15.97
N SER A 60 0.78 -16.86 16.11
CA SER A 60 1.72 -17.53 15.19
C SER A 60 1.23 -17.55 13.75
N ALA A 61 -0.07 -17.79 13.54
CA ALA A 61 -0.67 -17.83 12.21
C ALA A 61 -0.68 -16.43 11.55
N ILE A 62 -1.02 -15.39 12.31
CA ILE A 62 -0.95 -13.99 11.84
C ILE A 62 0.50 -13.62 11.51
N ALA A 63 1.45 -13.92 12.39
CA ALA A 63 2.86 -13.67 12.16
C ALA A 63 3.35 -14.32 10.84
N SER A 64 3.02 -15.60 10.66
CA SER A 64 3.35 -16.36 9.45
C SER A 64 2.77 -15.72 8.19
N CYS A 65 1.54 -15.19 8.25
CA CYS A 65 0.92 -14.47 7.14
C CYS A 65 1.74 -13.22 6.75
N PHE A 66 2.14 -12.38 7.70
CA PHE A 66 2.98 -11.21 7.41
C PHE A 66 4.34 -11.58 6.81
N ILE A 67 5.02 -12.57 7.40
CA ILE A 67 6.35 -13.00 6.96
C ILE A 67 6.28 -13.57 5.54
N LYS A 68 5.31 -14.45 5.26
CA LYS A 68 5.08 -15.05 3.93
C LYS A 68 4.82 -13.99 2.85
N ARG A 69 4.15 -12.88 3.21
CA ARG A 69 3.76 -11.80 2.29
C ARG A 69 4.77 -10.65 2.22
N LYS A 70 5.93 -10.75 2.88
CA LYS A 70 6.99 -9.73 2.86
C LYS A 70 7.30 -9.20 1.45
N SER A 71 7.43 -10.07 0.45
CA SER A 71 7.74 -9.66 -0.93
C SER A 71 6.60 -8.89 -1.60
N ASN A 72 5.34 -9.20 -1.27
CA ASN A 72 4.18 -8.48 -1.79
C ASN A 72 4.10 -7.04 -1.26
N PHE A 73 4.57 -6.79 -0.03
CA PHE A 73 4.64 -5.43 0.51
C PHE A 73 5.62 -4.52 -0.24
N LYS A 74 6.50 -5.04 -1.12
CA LYS A 74 7.30 -4.21 -2.02
C LYS A 74 6.46 -3.36 -2.99
N LEU A 75 5.20 -3.73 -3.25
CA LEU A 75 4.28 -2.91 -4.03
C LEU A 75 4.14 -1.47 -3.48
N TYR A 76 4.36 -1.27 -2.18
CA TYR A 76 4.32 0.05 -1.57
C TYR A 76 5.48 0.97 -1.97
N GLU A 77 6.61 0.42 -2.43
CA GLU A 77 7.75 1.20 -2.89
C GLU A 77 7.37 2.11 -4.06
N GLN A 78 6.77 1.53 -5.09
CA GLN A 78 6.30 2.28 -6.26
C GLN A 78 5.26 3.35 -5.88
N TYR A 79 4.34 3.03 -4.96
CA TYR A 79 3.31 3.96 -4.52
C TYR A 79 3.91 5.17 -3.79
N VAL A 80 4.85 4.89 -2.89
CA VAL A 80 5.53 5.89 -2.07
C VAL A 80 6.43 6.78 -2.93
N LEU A 81 7.20 6.20 -3.86
CA LEU A 81 8.02 6.95 -4.82
C LEU A 81 7.21 7.89 -5.70
N ASN A 82 5.99 7.51 -6.05
CA ASN A 82 5.09 8.32 -6.88
C ASN A 82 4.32 9.38 -6.06
N LYS A 83 4.38 9.35 -4.72
CA LYS A 83 3.46 10.12 -3.88
C LYS A 83 3.56 11.63 -4.13
N SER A 84 4.77 12.18 -4.21
CA SER A 84 5.00 13.60 -4.44
C SER A 84 4.42 14.08 -5.78
N GLN A 85 4.58 13.29 -6.83
CA GLN A 85 4.03 13.62 -8.15
C GLN A 85 2.49 13.53 -8.17
N SER A 86 1.93 12.53 -7.50
CA SER A 86 0.47 12.41 -7.31
C SER A 86 -0.11 13.60 -6.55
N GLU A 87 0.56 14.05 -5.47
CA GLU A 87 0.18 15.25 -4.70
C GLU A 87 0.23 16.51 -5.56
N HIS A 88 1.31 16.70 -6.31
CA HIS A 88 1.45 17.85 -7.20
C HIS A 88 0.32 17.89 -8.25
N ILE A 89 0.01 16.77 -8.89
CA ILE A 89 -1.11 16.69 -9.85
C ILE A 89 -2.44 16.96 -9.17
N TRP A 90 -2.64 16.45 -7.97
CA TRP A 90 -3.86 16.69 -7.20
C TRP A 90 -4.03 18.19 -6.93
N GLU A 91 -3.00 18.84 -6.38
CA GLU A 91 -3.03 20.27 -6.05
C GLU A 91 -3.23 21.16 -7.28
N GLN A 92 -2.53 20.88 -8.38
CA GLN A 92 -2.57 21.72 -9.58
C GLN A 92 -3.86 21.56 -10.39
N TYR A 93 -4.41 20.35 -10.47
CA TYR A 93 -5.45 20.04 -11.47
C TYR A 93 -6.75 19.46 -10.90
N CYS A 94 -6.73 18.96 -9.66
CA CYS A 94 -7.86 18.21 -9.10
C CYS A 94 -8.52 18.91 -7.91
N SER A 95 -7.73 19.57 -7.08
CA SER A 95 -8.19 20.28 -5.89
C SER A 95 -9.18 21.38 -6.26
N GLY A 96 -10.35 21.40 -5.63
CA GLY A 96 -11.43 22.34 -5.95
C GLY A 96 -12.15 22.12 -7.28
N HIS A 97 -11.76 21.11 -8.07
CA HIS A 97 -12.41 20.84 -9.35
C HIS A 97 -13.80 20.20 -9.13
N SER A 98 -14.83 20.77 -9.77
CA SER A 98 -16.23 20.37 -9.57
C SER A 98 -16.50 18.89 -9.90
N PHE A 99 -15.76 18.31 -10.85
CA PHE A 99 -15.79 16.89 -11.19
C PHE A 99 -15.59 15.98 -9.95
N PHE A 100 -14.52 16.18 -9.19
CA PHE A 100 -14.22 15.34 -8.02
C PHE A 100 -15.21 15.56 -6.88
N THR A 101 -15.72 16.78 -6.73
CA THR A 101 -16.78 17.09 -5.75
C THR A 101 -18.08 16.35 -6.10
N LYS A 102 -18.49 16.35 -7.37
CA LYS A 102 -19.67 15.62 -7.85
C LYS A 102 -19.53 14.11 -7.65
N ILE A 103 -18.36 13.56 -7.97
CA ILE A 103 -18.07 12.14 -7.72
C ILE A 103 -18.11 11.83 -6.21
N GLN A 104 -17.47 12.65 -5.38
CA GLN A 104 -17.49 12.45 -3.94
C GLN A 104 -18.93 12.38 -3.40
N LEU A 105 -19.80 13.30 -3.83
CA LEU A 105 -21.20 13.33 -3.44
C LEU A 105 -21.99 12.13 -3.98
N SER A 106 -21.82 11.78 -5.26
CA SER A 106 -22.56 10.65 -5.86
C SER A 106 -22.18 9.31 -5.23
N LEU A 107 -20.94 9.17 -4.76
CA LEU A 107 -20.44 8.01 -4.03
C LEU A 107 -20.79 8.03 -2.54
N GLY A 108 -21.34 9.13 -2.02
CA GLY A 108 -21.59 9.32 -0.59
C GLY A 108 -20.31 9.33 0.26
N HIS A 109 -19.17 9.70 -0.33
CA HIS A 109 -17.89 9.72 0.38
C HIS A 109 -17.79 10.92 1.32
N ARG A 110 -17.47 10.63 2.58
CA ARG A 110 -17.31 11.66 3.64
C ARG A 110 -16.02 12.47 3.52
N LEU A 111 -14.99 11.90 2.89
CA LEU A 111 -13.67 12.51 2.74
C LEU A 111 -13.41 12.87 1.27
N PRO A 112 -12.56 13.85 0.99
CA PRO A 112 -12.08 14.12 -0.36
C PRO A 112 -11.13 13.01 -0.87
N LEU A 113 -10.91 12.94 -2.19
CA LEU A 113 -10.17 11.84 -2.81
C LEU A 113 -8.71 11.74 -2.34
N ASP A 114 -8.00 12.85 -2.16
CA ASP A 114 -6.64 12.90 -1.61
C ASP A 114 -6.51 12.19 -0.24
N SER A 115 -7.52 12.34 0.62
CA SER A 115 -7.58 11.63 1.89
C SER A 115 -7.63 10.11 1.71
N TYR A 116 -8.27 9.62 0.64
CA TYR A 116 -8.23 8.19 0.29
C TYR A 116 -6.89 7.78 -0.34
N LEU A 117 -6.25 8.66 -1.11
CA LEU A 117 -4.92 8.41 -1.69
C LEU A 117 -3.82 8.32 -0.60
N LEU A 118 -4.05 8.84 0.60
CA LEU A 118 -3.16 8.64 1.75
C LEU A 118 -3.32 7.29 2.46
N LYS A 119 -4.45 6.58 2.25
CA LYS A 119 -4.75 5.34 2.97
C LYS A 119 -3.69 4.25 2.83
N PRO A 120 -3.05 4.02 1.66
CA PRO A 120 -1.98 3.02 1.58
C PRO A 120 -0.79 3.36 2.49
N ILE A 121 -0.35 4.61 2.50
CA ILE A 121 0.77 5.07 3.34
C ILE A 121 0.42 4.94 4.83
N GLN A 122 -0.80 5.32 5.20
CA GLN A 122 -1.29 5.12 6.57
C GLN A 122 -1.39 3.63 6.93
N ARG A 123 -1.82 2.80 5.98
CA ARG A 123 -2.04 1.38 6.24
C ARG A 123 -0.73 0.64 6.47
N ILE A 124 0.31 0.92 5.69
CA ILE A 124 1.60 0.24 5.85
C ILE A 124 2.25 0.59 7.19
N THR A 125 2.10 1.84 7.66
CA THR A 125 2.63 2.28 8.97
C THR A 125 1.83 1.77 10.16
N GLN A 126 0.54 1.46 9.98
CA GLN A 126 -0.31 0.90 11.02
C GLN A 126 0.03 -0.54 11.38
N TYR A 127 0.53 -1.36 10.45
CA TYR A 127 0.77 -2.78 10.71
C TYR A 127 1.75 -3.03 11.86
N GLN A 128 2.83 -2.24 11.98
CA GLN A 128 3.76 -2.38 13.11
C GLN A 128 3.12 -2.00 14.45
N LEU A 129 2.17 -1.04 14.47
CA LEU A 129 1.44 -0.67 15.69
C LEU A 129 0.52 -1.81 16.13
N LEU A 130 -0.24 -2.38 15.18
CA LEU A 130 -1.16 -3.50 15.46
C LEU A 130 -0.40 -4.74 15.93
N LEU A 131 0.76 -5.05 15.33
CA LEU A 131 1.61 -6.17 15.76
C LEU A 131 2.17 -5.94 17.17
N LYS A 132 2.66 -4.73 17.49
CA LYS A 132 3.11 -4.37 18.84
C LYS A 132 1.98 -4.53 19.88
N GLU A 133 0.78 -4.06 19.53
CA GLU A 133 -0.38 -4.18 20.40
C GLU A 133 -0.76 -5.65 20.61
N MET A 134 -0.72 -6.48 19.57
CA MET A 134 -0.96 -7.91 19.67
C MET A 134 0.05 -8.61 20.58
N ILE A 135 1.35 -8.34 20.42
CA ILE A 135 2.41 -8.89 21.28
C ILE A 135 2.15 -8.59 22.76
N LYS A 136 1.65 -7.38 23.08
CA LYS A 136 1.34 -6.97 24.46
C LYS A 136 0.28 -7.87 25.12
N TYR A 137 -0.71 -8.35 24.36
CA TYR A 137 -1.82 -9.15 24.88
C TYR A 137 -1.65 -10.66 24.69
N THR A 138 -0.65 -11.09 23.91
CA THR A 138 -0.33 -12.50 23.73
C THR A 138 0.41 -13.06 24.95
N ARG A 139 -0.18 -14.08 25.61
CA ARG A 139 0.40 -14.70 26.81
C ARG A 139 1.46 -15.77 26.51
N LEU A 140 1.29 -16.50 25.40
CA LEU A 140 2.16 -17.60 25.04
C LEU A 140 3.48 -17.07 24.47
N GLU A 141 4.61 -17.44 25.08
CA GLU A 141 5.93 -16.96 24.68
C GLU A 141 6.24 -17.28 23.22
N GLN A 142 5.96 -18.50 22.79
CA GLN A 142 6.22 -18.94 21.42
C GLN A 142 5.50 -18.05 20.38
N GLU A 143 4.27 -17.61 20.68
CA GLU A 143 3.52 -16.71 19.81
C GLU A 143 4.10 -15.31 19.81
N ARG A 144 4.56 -14.82 20.97
CA ARG A 144 5.22 -13.51 21.07
C ARG A 144 6.48 -13.47 20.21
N ILE A 145 7.29 -14.54 20.23
CA ILE A 145 8.50 -14.65 19.40
C ILE A 145 8.14 -14.55 17.91
N HIS A 146 7.17 -15.35 17.44
CA HIS A 146 6.76 -15.29 16.03
C HIS A 146 6.19 -13.91 15.65
N LEU A 147 5.36 -13.30 16.51
CA LEU A 147 4.84 -11.95 16.27
C LEU A 147 5.95 -10.90 16.25
N GLN A 148 7.00 -11.06 17.06
CA GLN A 148 8.18 -10.19 17.05
C GLN A 148 8.94 -10.30 15.73
N ASP A 149 9.06 -11.49 15.14
CA ASP A 149 9.66 -11.67 13.82
C ASP A 149 8.84 -10.96 12.72
N ALA A 150 7.51 -11.10 12.76
CA ALA A 150 6.63 -10.38 11.85
C ALA A 150 6.73 -8.85 12.02
N LEU A 151 6.82 -8.37 13.26
CA LEU A 151 7.04 -6.95 13.56
C LEU A 151 8.36 -6.46 12.96
N ASN A 152 9.45 -7.22 13.13
CA ASN A 152 10.76 -6.89 12.56
C ASN A 152 10.69 -6.82 11.03
N VAL A 153 9.96 -7.72 10.38
CA VAL A 153 9.72 -7.65 8.92
C VAL A 153 9.04 -6.33 8.53
N MET A 154 7.97 -5.95 9.23
CA MET A 154 7.25 -4.71 8.91
C MET A 154 8.08 -3.45 9.19
N LEU A 155 8.84 -3.42 10.29
CA LEU A 155 9.77 -2.32 10.58
C LEU A 155 10.87 -2.19 9.52
N ASN A 156 11.42 -3.31 9.05
CA ASN A 156 12.41 -3.33 7.98
C ASN A 156 11.82 -2.80 6.66
N ILE A 157 10.57 -3.17 6.33
CA ILE A 157 9.87 -2.62 5.16
C ILE A 157 9.69 -1.10 5.30
N LEU A 158 9.25 -0.62 6.46
CA LEU A 158 9.07 0.82 6.69
C LEU A 158 10.38 1.60 6.61
N SER A 159 11.45 1.09 7.23
CA SER A 159 12.78 1.69 7.12
C SER A 159 13.25 1.73 5.66
N TYR A 160 13.06 0.64 4.91
CA TYR A 160 13.37 0.61 3.49
C TYR A 160 12.58 1.65 2.69
N LEU A 161 11.26 1.73 2.86
CA LEU A 161 10.42 2.71 2.17
C LEU A 161 10.85 4.15 2.51
N ASN A 162 11.20 4.41 3.77
CA ASN A 162 11.71 5.71 4.19
C ASN A 162 13.04 6.07 3.51
N ASN A 163 13.96 5.11 3.44
CA ASN A 163 15.24 5.31 2.76
C ASN A 163 15.07 5.55 1.26
N VAL A 164 14.14 4.84 0.61
CA VAL A 164 13.84 5.02 -0.80
C VAL A 164 13.24 6.41 -1.05
N MET A 165 12.32 6.90 -0.21
CA MET A 165 11.81 8.28 -0.30
C MET A 165 12.95 9.31 -0.24
N HIS A 166 13.81 9.23 0.79
CA HIS A 166 14.88 10.20 0.98
C HIS A 166 15.97 10.12 -0.08
N SER A 167 16.30 8.92 -0.60
CA SER A 167 17.30 8.77 -1.65
C SER A 167 16.89 9.42 -2.97
N THR A 168 15.59 9.50 -3.27
CA THR A 168 15.08 10.23 -4.45
C THR A 168 15.04 11.75 -4.27
N GLN A 169 15.24 12.26 -3.04
CA GLN A 169 15.33 13.69 -2.73
C GLN A 169 16.76 14.24 -2.82
N ILE A 170 17.75 13.38 -3.14
CA ILE A 170 19.13 13.82 -3.39
C ILE A 170 19.20 14.51 -4.76
N ILE A 171 19.08 15.84 -4.75
CA ILE A 171 19.24 16.67 -5.95
C ILE A 171 20.73 16.68 -6.33
N GLY A 172 21.06 16.20 -7.54
CA GLY A 172 22.42 16.30 -8.11
C GLY A 172 23.14 14.99 -8.46
N TYR A 173 22.56 13.81 -8.18
CA TYR A 173 23.19 12.53 -8.50
C TYR A 173 22.47 11.77 -9.63
N SER A 174 22.91 12.00 -10.88
CA SER A 174 22.47 11.24 -12.05
C SER A 174 23.08 9.83 -12.03
N VAL A 175 22.40 8.85 -11.42
CA VAL A 175 22.78 7.44 -11.63
C VAL A 175 22.51 7.08 -13.09
N LYS A 176 23.54 7.10 -13.92
CA LYS A 176 23.49 6.58 -15.29
C LYS A 176 23.03 5.12 -15.23
N LYS A 177 21.78 4.84 -15.62
CA LYS A 177 21.15 3.51 -15.66
C LYS A 177 21.79 2.50 -16.65
N ASN A 178 23.01 2.76 -17.16
CA ASN A 178 23.62 1.97 -18.24
C ASN A 178 24.93 1.23 -17.90
N MET A 179 25.28 1.01 -16.63
CA MET A 179 26.54 0.31 -16.27
C MET A 179 26.39 -1.08 -15.63
N ILE A 180 25.27 -1.79 -15.83
CA ILE A 180 25.14 -3.20 -15.37
C ILE A 180 25.07 -4.21 -16.53
N LYS A 181 25.14 -3.78 -17.80
CA LYS A 181 25.08 -4.73 -18.94
C LYS A 181 26.43 -5.27 -19.46
N ASN A 182 27.58 -4.82 -18.96
CA ASN A 182 28.89 -5.26 -19.50
C ASN A 182 29.86 -5.81 -18.44
N LYS A 183 29.48 -6.88 -17.73
CA LYS A 183 30.46 -7.73 -17.00
C LYS A 183 30.24 -9.24 -17.10
N ASN A 184 29.41 -9.71 -18.05
CA ASN A 184 29.25 -11.15 -18.32
C ASN A 184 29.72 -11.52 -19.74
N ASN A 185 30.89 -11.03 -20.13
CA ASN A 185 31.65 -11.55 -21.28
C ASN A 185 33.11 -11.10 -21.12
N GLN A 186 33.89 -11.85 -20.34
CA GLN A 186 35.30 -12.16 -20.62
C GLN A 186 35.88 -12.99 -19.46
N ILE A 187 36.41 -14.16 -19.88
CA ILE A 187 37.19 -15.20 -19.18
C ILE A 187 36.36 -16.18 -18.36
#